data_AF-A0A7Y2L0W3-F1
#
_entry.id   AF-A0A7Y2L0W3-F1
#
_cell.length_a   1.000
_cell.length_b   1.000
_cell.length_c   1.000
_cell.angle_alpha   90.00
_cell.angle_beta   90.00
_cell.angle_gamma   90.00
#
_symmetry.space_group_name_H-M   'P 1'
#
loop_
_entity.id
_entity.type
_entity.pdbx_description
1 polymer ?
#
loop_
_entity_poly.entity_id
_entity_poly.type
_entity_poly.pdbx_seq_one_letter_code
_entity_poly.pdbx_strand_id
1 'polypeptide(L)'
;GSGMTGGFAYVLDQDNSFVDRVNHELVEIQRISGEAMEAYRNHLQHVLDEYVQETNSEWGRNLSENLDDYLRRFWLVKPKAASLKSLLASTLGSPQ
;
A
#
# COMPACT_ATOMS: atom_id res chain seq x y z
N GLY A 1 18.01 1.14 14.57
CA GLY A 1 16.62 0.66 14.43
C GLY A 1 16.13 1.04 13.05
N SER A 2 15.71 0.07 12.24
CA SER A 2 15.13 0.35 10.92
C SER A 2 13.71 0.86 11.15
N GLY A 3 13.61 2.14 11.51
CA GLY A 3 12.33 2.81 11.74
C GLY A 3 11.60 2.92 10.41
N MET A 4 10.39 2.37 10.36
CA MET A 4 9.41 2.76 9.35
C MET A 4 9.27 4.28 9.45
N THR A 5 9.92 5.02 8.56
CA THR A 5 9.85 6.48 8.46
C THR A 5 8.42 6.86 8.12
N GLY A 6 7.59 7.06 9.15
CA GLY A 6 6.27 7.70 9.10
C GLY A 6 5.49 7.52 7.81
N GLY A 7 5.25 6.26 7.39
CA GLY A 7 4.60 5.92 6.13
C GLY A 7 3.46 4.91 6.31
N PHE A 8 2.82 4.56 5.20
CA PHE A 8 1.96 3.39 5.09
C PHE A 8 2.62 2.37 4.15
N ALA A 9 2.16 1.12 4.20
CA ALA A 9 2.60 0.08 3.28
C ALA A 9 1.41 -0.62 2.64
N TYR A 10 1.59 -1.06 1.40
CA TYR A 10 0.66 -1.95 0.72
C TYR A 10 1.21 -3.37 0.78
N VAL A 11 0.40 -4.30 1.27
CA VAL A 11 0.76 -5.71 1.36
C VAL A 11 -0.22 -6.52 0.53
N LEU A 12 0.28 -7.19 -0.50
CA LEU A 12 -0.53 -8.15 -1.27
C LEU A 12 -0.57 -9.47 -0.52
N ASP A 13 -1.76 -9.89 -0.09
CA ASP A 13 -1.97 -11.13 0.63
C ASP A 13 -2.81 -12.10 -0.21
N GLN A 14 -2.14 -13.02 -0.90
CA GLN A 14 -2.80 -13.98 -1.79
C GLN A 14 -3.47 -15.13 -1.03
N ASP A 15 -2.96 -15.45 0.16
CA ASP A 15 -3.38 -16.61 0.97
C ASP A 15 -4.29 -16.20 2.16
N ASN A 16 -4.57 -14.91 2.29
CA ASN A 16 -5.35 -14.33 3.40
C ASN A 16 -4.76 -14.62 4.80
N SER A 17 -3.45 -14.89 4.86
CA SER A 17 -2.68 -15.29 6.05
C SER A 17 -1.99 -14.11 6.73
N PHE A 18 -1.91 -12.95 6.07
CA PHE A 18 -1.22 -11.77 6.60
C PHE A 18 -1.90 -11.20 7.84
N VAL A 19 -3.23 -11.27 7.90
CA VAL A 19 -4.03 -10.80 9.05
C VAL A 19 -3.62 -11.50 10.35
N ASP A 20 -3.21 -12.75 10.29
CA ASP A 20 -2.79 -13.52 11.48
C ASP A 20 -1.35 -13.20 11.90
N ARG A 21 -0.49 -12.82 10.94
CA ARG A 21 0.94 -12.58 11.16
C ARG A 21 1.29 -11.14 11.53
N VAL A 22 0.35 -10.21 11.38
CA VAL A 22 0.61 -8.79 11.63
C VAL A 22 0.53 -8.47 13.12
N ASN A 23 1.43 -7.61 13.60
CA ASN A 23 1.42 -7.15 14.99
C ASN A 23 0.33 -6.07 15.18
N HIS A 24 -0.88 -6.51 15.51
CA HIS A 24 -2.04 -5.65 15.78
C HIS A 24 -1.86 -4.70 16.98
N GLU A 25 -0.83 -4.86 17.81
CA GLU A 25 -0.54 -3.90 18.89
C GLU A 25 0.05 -2.59 18.35
N LEU A 26 0.85 -2.67 17.29
CA LEU A 26 1.62 -1.53 16.75
C LEU A 26 1.05 -0.98 15.46
N VAL A 27 0.47 -1.84 14.62
CA VAL A 27 -0.07 -1.46 13.32
C VAL A 27 -1.54 -1.81 13.18
N GLU A 28 -2.20 -1.11 12.28
CA GLU A 28 -3.58 -1.34 11.88
C GLU A 28 -3.60 -1.64 10.39
N ILE A 29 -4.41 -2.61 10.01
CA ILE A 29 -4.62 -3.01 8.62
C ILE A 29 -6.04 -2.66 8.20
N GLN A 30 -6.21 -2.21 6.96
CA GLN A 30 -7.51 -1.86 6.42
C GLN A 30 -7.60 -2.20 4.93
N ARG A 31 -8.83 -2.43 4.46
CA ARG A 31 -9.10 -2.62 3.04
C ARG A 31 -9.12 -1.27 2.32
N ILE A 32 -8.62 -1.27 1.09
CA ILE A 32 -8.62 -0.10 0.21
C ILE A 32 -9.99 -0.08 -0.49
N SER A 33 -11.00 0.46 0.19
CA SER A 33 -12.39 0.48 -0.27
C SER A 33 -13.02 1.85 -0.06
N GLY A 34 -13.79 2.34 -1.04
CA GLY A 34 -14.56 3.59 -0.95
C GLY A 34 -13.79 4.85 -1.37
N GLU A 35 -14.51 5.97 -1.45
CA GLU A 35 -14.02 7.25 -1.99
C GLU A 35 -12.79 7.80 -1.26
N ALA A 36 -12.75 7.70 0.07
CA ALA A 36 -11.61 8.16 0.86
C ALA A 36 -10.31 7.39 0.57
N MET A 37 -10.41 6.18 0.01
CA MET A 37 -9.29 5.31 -0.34
C MET A 37 -8.88 5.42 -1.82
N GLU A 38 -9.63 6.17 -2.63
CA GLU A 38 -9.35 6.33 -4.06
C GLU A 38 -7.98 6.95 -4.31
N ALA A 39 -7.57 7.92 -3.50
CA ALA A 39 -6.24 8.52 -3.58
C ALA A 39 -5.11 7.48 -3.32
N TYR A 40 -5.33 6.54 -2.40
CA TYR A 40 -4.37 5.45 -2.14
C TYR A 40 -4.38 4.40 -3.25
N ARG A 41 -5.52 4.12 -3.86
CA ARG A 41 -5.63 3.24 -5.03
C ARG A 41 -4.87 3.82 -6.21
N ASN A 42 -5.06 5.10 -6.51
CA ASN A 42 -4.34 5.79 -7.58
C ASN A 42 -2.84 5.83 -7.31
N HIS A 43 -2.43 6.08 -6.07
CA HIS A 43 -1.02 6.03 -5.67
C HIS A 43 -0.44 4.61 -5.84
N LEU A 44 -1.15 3.55 -5.42
CA LEU A 44 -0.72 2.17 -5.62
C LEU A 44 -0.55 1.83 -7.10
N GLN A 45 -1.49 2.26 -7.95
CA GLN A 45 -1.41 2.07 -9.39
C GLN A 45 -0.15 2.75 -9.96
N HIS A 46 0.12 3.99 -9.54
CA HIS A 46 1.30 4.73 -9.98
C HIS A 46 2.60 4.04 -9.57
N VAL A 47 2.69 3.61 -8.30
CA VAL A 47 3.86 2.88 -7.78
C VAL A 47 4.09 1.57 -8.55
N LEU A 48 3.02 0.85 -8.90
CA LEU A 48 3.14 -0.38 -9.69
C LEU A 48 3.58 -0.08 -11.12
N ASP A 49 3.06 0.97 -11.74
CA ASP A 49 3.48 1.38 -13.09
C ASP A 49 4.97 1.78 -13.10
N GLU A 50 5.40 2.64 -12.18
CA GLU A 50 6.81 3.02 -12.03
C GLU A 50 7.70 1.79 -11.80
N TYR A 51 7.30 0.89 -10.90
CA TYR A 51 8.03 -0.35 -10.66
C TYR A 51 8.18 -1.19 -11.93
N VAL A 52 7.14 -1.30 -12.75
CA VAL A 52 7.18 -2.04 -14.02
C VAL A 52 8.06 -1.34 -15.04
N GLN A 53 8.00 -0.01 -15.14
CA GLN A 53 8.87 0.74 -16.04
C GLN A 53 10.35 0.54 -15.68
N GLU A 54 10.68 0.62 -14.39
CA GLU A 54 12.06 0.52 -13.89
C GLU A 54 12.60 -0.91 -13.94
N THR A 55 11.76 -1.91 -13.68
CA THR A 55 12.21 -3.32 -13.54
C THR A 55 11.84 -4.22 -14.71
N ASN A 56 10.94 -3.79 -15.61
CA ASN A 56 10.31 -4.62 -16.64
C ASN A 56 9.68 -5.91 -16.08
N SER A 57 9.17 -5.87 -14.85
CA SER A 57 8.54 -7.03 -14.21
C SER A 57 7.21 -7.40 -14.89
N GLU A 58 7.16 -8.58 -15.50
CA GLU A 58 5.93 -9.15 -16.06
C GLU A 58 4.83 -9.31 -14.99
N TRP A 59 5.23 -9.69 -13.77
CA TRP A 59 4.30 -9.84 -12.66
C TRP A 59 3.76 -8.50 -12.17
N GLY A 60 4.62 -7.48 -12.07
CA GLY A 60 4.18 -6.11 -11.75
C GLY A 60 3.18 -5.59 -12.79
N ARG A 61 3.41 -5.89 -14.08
CA ARG A 61 2.52 -5.50 -15.16
C ARG A 61 1.15 -6.17 -15.02
N ASN A 62 1.15 -7.48 -14.81
CA ASN A 62 -0.08 -8.23 -14.57
C ASN A 62 -0.86 -7.67 -13.37
N LEU A 63 -0.17 -7.34 -12.29
CA LEU A 63 -0.76 -6.77 -11.08
C LEU A 63 -1.34 -5.37 -11.33
N SER A 64 -0.64 -4.53 -12.10
CA SER A 64 -1.09 -3.20 -12.51
C SER A 64 -2.34 -3.27 -13.40
N GLU A 65 -2.35 -4.16 -14.39
CA GLU A 65 -3.48 -4.33 -15.31
C GLU A 65 -4.72 -4.94 -14.64
N ASN A 66 -4.51 -5.84 -13.67
CA ASN A 66 -5.58 -6.51 -12.92
C ASN A 66 -5.76 -5.92 -11.52
N LEU A 67 -5.33 -4.68 -11.30
CA LEU A 67 -5.24 -4.09 -9.95
C LEU A 67 -6.57 -4.18 -9.22
N ASP A 68 -7.70 -4.00 -9.91
CA ASP A 68 -9.03 -4.04 -9.28
C ASP A 68 -9.35 -5.41 -8.64
N ASP A 69 -8.96 -6.52 -9.27
CA ASP A 69 -9.17 -7.85 -8.70
C ASP A 69 -8.24 -8.09 -7.49
N TYR A 70 -6.98 -7.66 -7.64
CA TYR A 70 -5.99 -7.77 -6.58
C TYR A 70 -6.19 -6.76 -5.44
N LEU A 71 -6.91 -5.65 -5.67
CA LEU A 71 -7.17 -4.59 -4.68
C LEU A 71 -7.86 -5.18 -3.44
N ARG A 72 -8.76 -6.13 -3.67
CA ARG A 72 -9.47 -6.88 -2.62
C ARG A 72 -8.55 -7.78 -1.79
N ARG A 73 -7.35 -8.07 -2.29
CA ARG A 73 -6.29 -8.85 -1.63
C ARG A 73 -5.19 -7.97 -1.04
N PHE A 74 -5.16 -6.69 -1.41
CA PHE A 74 -4.27 -5.72 -0.81
C PHE A 74 -4.77 -5.31 0.58
N TRP A 75 -3.81 -5.14 1.48
CA TRP A 75 -3.97 -4.55 2.80
C TRP A 75 -3.16 -3.28 2.87
N LEU A 76 -3.80 -2.21 3.33
CA LEU A 76 -3.12 -0.98 3.70
C LEU A 76 -2.73 -1.06 5.17
N VAL A 77 -1.43 -1.12 5.43
CA VAL A 77 -0.86 -1.21 6.77
C VAL A 77 -0.41 0.19 7.18
N LYS A 78 -0.86 0.65 8.35
CA LYS A 78 -0.39 1.91 8.96
C LYS A 78 -0.03 1.72 10.43
N PRO A 79 0.96 2.45 10.95
CA PRO A 79 1.17 2.53 12.39
C PRO A 79 -0.05 3.12 13.09
N LYS A 80 -0.42 2.60 14.27
CA LYS A 80 -1.52 3.17 15.06
C LYS A 80 -1.27 4.62 15.50
N ALA A 81 0.00 4.99 15.66
CA ALA A 81 0.41 6.35 15.99
C ALA A 81 0.32 7.35 14.82
N ALA A 82 0.02 6.87 13.59
CA ALA A 82 0.08 7.69 12.38
C ALA A 82 -1.30 7.88 11.71
N SER A 83 -1.55 9.10 11.23
CA SER A 83 -2.79 9.49 10.55
C SER A 83 -2.65 9.42 9.03
N LEU A 84 -3.43 8.56 8.37
CA LEU A 84 -3.53 8.39 6.91
C LEU A 84 -3.40 9.69 6.11
N LYS A 85 -4.25 10.67 6.42
CA LYS A 85 -4.31 11.95 5.71
C LYS A 85 -2.97 12.69 5.68
N SER A 86 -2.18 12.57 6.74
CA SER A 86 -0.83 13.14 6.79
C SER A 86 0.18 12.28 6.03
N LEU A 87 -0.01 10.96 6.04
CA LEU A 87 0.94 10.03 5.42
C LEU A 87 0.99 10.18 3.91
N LEU A 88 -0.16 10.24 3.21
CA LEU A 88 -0.18 10.43 1.75
C LEU A 88 0.47 11.76 1.35
N ALA A 89 0.23 12.83 2.10
CA ALA A 89 0.85 14.13 1.87
C ALA A 89 2.37 14.10 2.07
N SER A 90 2.86 13.33 3.06
CA SER A 90 4.30 13.15 3.28
C SER A 90 4.96 12.29 2.21
N THR A 91 4.28 11.25 1.70
CA THR A 91 4.81 10.39 0.62
C THR A 91 4.86 11.12 -0.72
N LEU A 92 3.87 11.96 -1.02
CA LEU A 92 3.82 12.77 -2.25
C LEU A 92 4.65 14.07 -2.16
N GLY A 93 4.95 14.54 -0.95
CA GLY A 93 5.44 15.90 -0.69
C GLY A 93 6.90 16.02 -0.25
N SER A 94 7.74 14.99 -0.38
CA SER A 94 9.14 15.05 0.06
C SER A 94 10.16 14.90 -1.08
N PRO A 95 10.34 15.89 -1.98
CA PRO A 95 11.66 16.15 -2.52
C PRO A 95 12.53 16.75 -1.40
N GLN A 96 13.78 16.28 -1.30
CA GLN A 96 14.78 16.75 -0.35
C GLN A 96 15.06 18.25 -0.45
#